data_AF-A0A923YQF8-F1
#
_entry.id   AF-A0A923YQF8-F1
#
_cell.length_a   1.000
_cell.length_b   1.000
_cell.length_c   1.000
_cell.angle_alpha   90.00
_cell.angle_beta   90.00
_cell.angle_gamma   90.00
#
_symmetry.space_group_name_H-M   'P 1'
#
loop_
_entity.id
_entity.type
_entity.pdbx_description
1 polymer ?
#
loop_
_entity_poly.entity_id
_entity_poly.type
_entity_poly.pdbx_seq_one_letter_code
_entity_poly.pdbx_strand_id
1 'polypeptide(L)'
;PKHKKGIIDIFRMQSFEPSAIILELSLVAYNLIIEEYPLSEKYISKVTDNLYRLECEVGNFLGVGRFVLGLPGEIQIIKSEALKQYVLERHQLFNTY
;
A
#
# COMPACT_ATOMS: atom_id res chain seq x y z
N PRO A 1 -23.71 -22.82 4.61
CA PRO A 1 -22.91 -21.82 3.85
C PRO A 1 -22.42 -20.68 4.77
N LYS A 2 -21.14 -20.69 5.18
CA LYS A 2 -20.53 -19.55 5.86
C LYS A 2 -20.29 -18.46 4.80
N HIS A 3 -21.08 -17.38 4.81
CA HIS A 3 -20.74 -16.17 4.05
C HIS A 3 -19.39 -15.65 4.57
N LYS A 4 -18.30 -15.87 3.83
CA LYS A 4 -17.05 -15.14 4.08
C LYS A 4 -17.29 -13.69 3.63
N LYS A 5 -17.32 -12.75 4.57
CA LYS A 5 -17.43 -11.32 4.27
C LYS A 5 -16.09 -10.89 3.67
N GLY A 6 -16.06 -10.64 2.35
CA GLY A 6 -14.88 -10.10 1.69
C GLY A 6 -14.67 -8.62 2.04
N ILE A 7 -13.50 -8.09 1.72
CA ILE A 7 -13.20 -6.65 1.80
C ILE A 7 -13.10 -6.05 0.40
N ILE A 8 -13.30 -4.73 0.31
CA ILE A 8 -12.75 -3.89 -0.76
C ILE A 8 -11.69 -3.04 -0.08
N ASP A 9 -10.43 -3.20 -0.47
CA ASP A 9 -9.33 -2.43 0.10
C ASP A 9 -9.29 -0.98 -0.41
N ILE A 10 -8.35 -0.18 0.12
CA ILE A 10 -8.20 1.24 -0.26
C ILE A 10 -7.83 1.41 -1.74
N PHE A 11 -7.18 0.42 -2.35
CA PHE A 11 -6.84 0.37 -3.78
C PHE A 11 -7.96 -0.24 -4.63
N ARG A 12 -9.17 -0.36 -4.06
CA ARG A 12 -10.40 -0.85 -4.70
C ARG A 12 -10.33 -2.30 -5.17
N MET A 13 -9.47 -3.11 -4.54
CA MET A 13 -9.34 -4.54 -4.81
C MET A 13 -10.24 -5.35 -3.88
N GLN A 14 -10.98 -6.29 -4.47
CA GLN A 14 -11.79 -7.25 -3.72
C GLN A 14 -10.93 -8.44 -3.27
N SER A 15 -11.12 -8.89 -2.02
CA SER A 15 -10.49 -10.11 -1.53
C SER A 15 -11.27 -10.76 -0.40
N PHE A 16 -11.07 -12.06 -0.24
CA PHE A 16 -11.53 -12.85 0.90
C PHE A 16 -10.40 -13.26 1.86
N GLU A 17 -9.15 -12.97 1.49
CA GLU A 17 -7.93 -13.30 2.22
C GLU A 17 -6.96 -12.12 2.15
N PRO A 18 -7.29 -10.99 2.83
CA PRO A 18 -6.49 -9.79 2.73
C PRO A 18 -5.19 -9.90 3.54
N SER A 19 -4.18 -9.14 3.13
CA SER A 19 -2.86 -9.11 3.77
C SER A 19 -2.64 -7.77 4.46
N ALA A 20 -2.26 -7.80 5.74
CA ALA A 20 -1.93 -6.60 6.50
C ALA A 20 -0.58 -6.01 6.07
N ILE A 21 -0.53 -4.69 5.88
CA ILE A 21 0.66 -3.93 5.51
C ILE A 21 0.85 -2.73 6.43
N ILE A 22 2.09 -2.23 6.53
CA ILE A 22 2.40 -0.94 7.13
C ILE A 22 3.38 -0.24 6.20
N LEU A 23 3.04 0.97 5.79
CA LEU A 23 3.91 1.85 5.01
C LEU A 23 4.21 3.13 5.79
N GLU A 24 5.43 3.61 5.68
CA GLU A 24 5.79 4.98 6.01
C GLU A 24 5.85 5.80 4.73
N LEU A 25 5.21 6.96 4.76
CA LEU A 25 4.98 7.86 3.63
C LEU A 25 5.64 9.20 3.94
N SER A 26 6.34 9.75 2.95
CA SER A 26 6.67 11.17 2.94
C SER A 26 5.40 12.03 2.82
N LEU A 27 5.55 13.35 2.97
CA LEU A 27 4.46 14.29 2.69
C LEU A 27 3.93 14.17 1.25
N VAL A 28 4.80 13.90 0.27
CA VAL A 28 4.40 13.75 -1.14
C VAL A 28 3.53 12.50 -1.32
N ALA A 29 3.99 11.35 -0.83
CA ALA A 29 3.24 10.10 -0.92
C ALA A 29 1.92 10.18 -0.13
N TYR A 30 1.93 10.83 1.04
CA TYR A 30 0.73 11.09 1.82
C TYR A 30 -0.31 11.91 1.04
N ASN A 31 0.08 13.05 0.45
CA ASN A 31 -0.86 13.88 -0.29
C ASN A 31 -1.44 13.12 -1.50
N LEU A 32 -0.60 12.37 -2.23
CA LEU A 32 -1.04 11.62 -3.40
C LEU A 32 -2.05 10.52 -3.03
N ILE A 33 -1.79 9.75 -1.97
CA ILE A 33 -2.72 8.66 -1.60
C ILE A 33 -4.08 9.19 -1.14
N ILE A 34 -4.10 10.36 -0.49
CA ILE A 34 -5.34 11.03 -0.10
C ILE A 34 -6.11 11.51 -1.33
N GLU A 35 -5.42 12.07 -2.33
CA GLU A 35 -6.04 12.56 -3.57
C GLU A 35 -6.66 11.42 -4.39
N GLU A 36 -5.93 10.32 -4.59
CA GLU A 36 -6.41 9.18 -5.39
C GLU A 36 -7.40 8.28 -4.63
N TYR A 37 -7.17 8.10 -3.33
CA TYR A 37 -7.92 7.19 -2.46
C TYR A 37 -8.29 7.89 -1.14
N PRO A 38 -9.30 8.79 -1.13
CA PRO A 38 -9.67 9.55 0.08
C PRO A 38 -10.01 8.67 1.29
N LEU A 39 -10.54 7.45 1.06
CA LEU A 39 -10.82 6.48 2.12
C LEU A 39 -9.57 5.92 2.83
N SER A 40 -8.36 6.23 2.33
CA SER A 40 -7.10 5.88 2.97
C SER A 40 -6.85 6.70 4.24
N GLU A 41 -7.41 7.91 4.36
CA GLU A 41 -7.16 8.84 5.47
C GLU A 41 -7.39 8.21 6.85
N LYS A 42 -8.49 7.45 7.00
CA LYS A 42 -8.83 6.76 8.27
C LYS A 42 -7.83 5.68 8.70
N TYR A 43 -6.92 5.28 7.82
CA TYR A 43 -5.87 4.30 8.08
C TYR A 43 -4.50 4.96 8.25
N ILE A 44 -4.43 6.29 8.19
CA ILE A 44 -3.17 7.04 8.27
C ILE A 44 -3.08 7.73 9.63
N SER A 45 -1.91 7.62 10.25
CA SER A 45 -1.52 8.39 11.43
C SER A 45 -0.32 9.28 11.09
N LYS A 46 -0.31 10.49 11.64
CA LYS A 46 0.84 11.40 11.52
C LYS A 46 1.90 10.97 12.54
N VAL A 47 3.11 10.68 12.08
CA VAL A 47 4.26 10.31 12.93
C VAL A 47 5.08 11.56 13.27
N THR A 48 5.37 12.40 12.27
CA THR A 48 5.99 13.72 12.40
C THR A 48 5.39 14.68 11.38
N ASP A 49 5.88 15.92 11.28
CA ASP A 49 5.41 16.88 10.27
C ASP A 49 5.61 16.43 8.82
N ASN A 50 6.58 15.54 8.55
CA ASN A 50 6.90 15.07 7.20
C ASN A 50 6.87 13.55 7.06
N LEU A 51 6.35 12.84 8.06
CA LEU A 51 6.27 11.38 8.09
C LEU A 51 4.89 10.91 8.54
N TYR A 52 4.28 10.08 7.71
CA TYR A 52 2.95 9.53 7.93
C TYR A 52 3.00 8.01 7.87
N ARG A 53 2.20 7.33 8.67
CA ARG A 53 2.14 5.87 8.69
C ARG A 53 0.77 5.41 8.26
N LEU A 54 0.72 4.64 7.18
CA LEU A 54 -0.47 3.96 6.67
C LEU A 54 -0.50 2.53 7.21
N GLU A 55 -1.56 2.16 7.92
CA GLU A 55 -1.78 0.81 8.45
C GLU A 55 -3.12 0.27 7.96
N CYS A 56 -3.09 -0.65 6.99
CA CYS A 56 -4.31 -1.19 6.40
C CYS A 56 -4.13 -2.65 5.94
N GLU A 57 -5.23 -3.24 5.49
CA GLU A 57 -5.22 -4.52 4.79
C GLU A 57 -5.41 -4.30 3.29
N VAL A 58 -4.70 -5.05 2.47
CA VAL A 58 -4.82 -5.04 1.01
C VAL A 58 -5.29 -6.39 0.50
N GLY A 59 -6.17 -6.39 -0.47
CA GLY A 59 -6.74 -7.59 -1.05
C GLY A 59 -5.77 -8.34 -1.96
N ASN A 60 -4.85 -7.61 -2.60
CA ASN A 60 -3.71 -8.12 -3.33
C ASN A 60 -2.60 -7.04 -3.41
N PHE A 61 -1.43 -7.38 -3.94
CA PHE A 61 -0.31 -6.44 -4.04
C PHE A 61 -0.29 -5.61 -5.33
N LEU A 62 -1.25 -5.77 -6.23
CA LEU A 62 -1.24 -5.05 -7.50
C LEU A 62 -1.44 -3.54 -7.31
N GLY A 63 -2.41 -3.14 -6.48
CA GLY A 63 -2.70 -1.74 -6.16
C GLY A 63 -1.56 -1.08 -5.38
N VAL A 64 -1.27 -1.61 -4.19
CA VAL A 64 -0.21 -1.10 -3.32
C VAL A 64 1.17 -1.16 -3.99
N GLY A 65 1.46 -2.20 -4.76
CA GLY A 65 2.75 -2.33 -5.42
C GLY A 65 2.95 -1.28 -6.51
N ARG A 66 1.91 -0.93 -7.29
CA ARG A 66 1.98 0.21 -8.23
C ARG A 66 2.23 1.52 -7.50
N PHE A 67 1.57 1.72 -6.36
CA PHE A 67 1.74 2.92 -5.56
C PHE A 67 3.19 3.05 -5.03
N VAL A 68 3.75 1.96 -4.48
CA VAL A 68 5.16 1.92 -4.02
C VAL A 68 6.14 2.12 -5.18
N LEU A 69 5.98 1.38 -6.29
CA LEU A 69 6.89 1.45 -7.44
C LEU A 69 6.79 2.78 -8.20
N GLY A 70 5.63 3.44 -8.15
CA GLY A 70 5.38 4.72 -8.81
C GLY A 70 5.97 5.92 -8.09
N LEU A 71 6.41 5.75 -6.83
CA LEU A 71 7.00 6.81 -6.01
C LEU A 71 8.34 6.38 -5.38
N PRO A 72 9.40 6.17 -6.18
CA PRO A 72 10.70 5.77 -5.65
C PRO A 72 11.24 6.78 -4.63
N GLY A 73 11.62 6.28 -3.45
CA GLY A 73 12.17 7.11 -2.36
C GLY A 73 11.15 7.79 -1.45
N GLU A 74 9.87 7.79 -1.80
CA GLU A 74 8.82 8.46 -1.01
C GLU A 74 8.10 7.52 -0.04
N ILE A 75 8.27 6.19 -0.20
CA ILE A 75 7.53 5.18 0.54
C ILE A 75 8.48 4.10 1.07
N GLN A 76 8.36 3.79 2.35
CA GLN A 76 9.07 2.69 3.01
C GLN A 76 8.09 1.60 3.47
N ILE A 77 8.37 0.34 3.11
CA ILE A 77 7.58 -0.81 3.57
C ILE A 77 8.08 -1.25 4.96
N ILE A 78 7.30 -0.96 5.99
CA ILE A 78 7.61 -1.32 7.38
C ILE A 78 7.15 -2.76 7.69
N LYS A 79 5.97 -3.16 7.18
CA LYS A 79 5.41 -4.51 7.39
C LYS A 79 4.92 -5.13 6.08
N SER A 80 5.02 -6.47 6.04
CA SER A 80 4.75 -7.39 4.92
C SER A 80 5.99 -7.68 4.09
N GLU A 81 6.68 -8.77 4.44
CA GLU A 81 7.81 -9.27 3.66
C GLU A 81 7.38 -9.72 2.26
N ALA A 82 6.17 -10.27 2.15
CA ALA A 82 5.58 -10.66 0.86
C ALA A 82 5.39 -9.45 -0.07
N LEU A 83 5.00 -8.28 0.46
CA LEU A 83 4.91 -7.05 -0.34
C LEU A 83 6.29 -6.56 -0.78
N LYS A 84 7.30 -6.61 0.11
CA LYS A 84 8.68 -6.24 -0.26
C LYS A 84 9.18 -7.11 -1.41
N GLN A 85 9.01 -8.42 -1.29
CA GLN A 85 9.42 -9.37 -2.32
C GLN A 85 8.71 -9.11 -3.65
N TYR A 86 7.38 -8.88 -3.61
CA TYR A 86 6.60 -8.51 -4.79
C TYR A 86 7.11 -7.23 -5.48
N VAL A 87 7.45 -6.21 -4.71
CA VAL A 87 8.00 -4.94 -5.24
C VAL A 87 9.39 -5.15 -5.85
N LEU A 88 10.26 -5.93 -5.20
CA LEU A 88 11.61 -6.23 -5.69
C LEU A 88 11.58 -7.01 -7.01
N GLU A 89 10.76 -8.05 -7.10
CA GLU A 89 10.60 -8.84 -8.33
C GLU A 89 10.15 -7.96 -9.50
N ARG A 90 9.18 -7.06 -9.26
CA ARG A 90 8.71 -6.13 -10.28
C ARG A 90 9.73 -5.07 -10.66
N HIS A 91 10.49 -4.57 -9.69
CA HIS A 91 11.58 -3.64 -9.97
C HIS A 91 12.65 -4.27 -10.87
N GLN A 92 13.01 -5.54 -10.65
CA GLN A 92 13.95 -6.27 -11.50
C GLN A 92 13.44 -6.47 -12.93
N LEU A 93 12.14 -6.73 -13.10
CA LEU A 93 11.54 -6.84 -14.44
C LEU A 93 11.70 -5.54 -15.25
N PHE A 94 11.59 -4.36 -14.63
CA PHE A 94 11.83 -3.09 -15.32
C PHE A 94 13.28 -2.92 -15.80
N ASN A 95 14.25 -3.43 -15.05
CA ASN A 95 15.67 -3.33 -15.41
C ASN A 95 16.11 -4.33 -16.49
N THR A 96 15.21 -5.21 -16.93
CA THR A 96 15.50 -6.25 -17.93
C THR A 96 15.08 -5.82 -19.34
N TYR A 97 14.44 -4.66 -19.49
CA TYR A 97 14.04 -4.03 -20.76
C TYR A 97 14.85 -2.76 -21.01
#